data_AF-A0A845DFC9-F1
#
_entry.id   AF-A0A845DFC9-F1
#
_cell.length_a   1.000
_cell.length_b   1.000
_cell.length_c   1.000
_cell.angle_alpha   90.00
_cell.angle_beta   90.00
_cell.angle_gamma   90.00
#
_symmetry.space_group_name_H-M   'P 1'
#
loop_
_entity.id
_entity.type
_entity.pdbx_description
1 polymer ?
#
loop_
_entity_poly.entity_id
_entity_poly.type
_entity_poly.pdbx_seq_one_letter_code
_entity_poly.pdbx_strand_id
1 'polypeptide(L)'
;MVVLAEGEAFVPPTPTPRPRIAGLSDEEILAGLPDAVVSLIPGDAERGLDLTVPHNCIGCHVTDNSLIDVAPTWLEIADTAVGRAEQLGLAGPGLYLYTSIINPNDYIVNGYTSDVMPETYAEDLSEQDLADLLTYLLSLRAE
;
A
#
# COMPACT_ATOMS: atom_id res chain seq x y z
N MET A 1 14.72 21.81 41.40
CA MET A 1 13.37 21.94 42.00
C MET A 1 12.50 22.64 40.97
N VAL A 2 11.83 21.86 40.12
CA VAL A 2 10.85 22.38 39.15
C VAL A 2 9.49 22.05 39.74
N VAL A 3 8.70 23.08 40.02
CA VAL A 3 7.35 22.95 40.53
C VAL A 3 6.47 22.60 39.32
N LEU A 4 5.92 21.39 39.29
CA LEU A 4 4.88 21.00 38.34
C LEU A 4 3.53 21.40 38.93
N ALA A 5 2.72 22.11 38.15
CA ALA A 5 1.37 22.48 38.54
C ALA A 5 0.49 21.22 38.60
N GLU A 6 -0.17 21.01 39.73
CA GLU A 6 -1.12 19.91 39.92
C GLU A 6 -2.45 20.26 39.24
N GLY A 7 -2.98 19.38 38.37
CA GLY A 7 -4.39 19.44 37.97
C GLY A 7 -4.76 19.06 36.54
N GLU A 8 -3.82 18.95 35.60
CA GLU A 8 -4.18 18.52 34.24
C GLU A 8 -4.11 17.01 34.14
N ALA A 9 -5.28 16.36 34.13
CA ALA A 9 -5.38 14.95 33.81
C ALA A 9 -4.81 14.75 32.40
N PHE A 10 -3.77 13.93 32.29
CA PHE A 10 -3.26 13.47 31.01
C PHE A 10 -4.40 12.75 30.28
N VAL A 11 -5.00 13.42 29.29
CA VAL A 11 -5.89 12.80 28.33
C VAL A 11 -4.98 12.22 27.25
N PRO A 12 -4.79 10.88 27.19
CA PRO A 12 -4.02 10.32 26.08
C PRO A 12 -4.68 10.75 24.78
N PRO A 13 -3.90 11.10 23.73
CA PRO A 13 -4.49 11.35 22.42
C PRO A 13 -5.32 10.11 22.05
N THR A 14 -6.61 10.31 21.80
CA THR A 14 -7.43 9.24 21.24
C THR A 14 -6.87 8.98 19.85
N PRO A 15 -6.43 7.75 19.52
CA PRO A 15 -6.02 7.45 18.15
C PRO A 15 -7.17 7.79 17.24
N THR A 16 -6.99 8.77 16.35
CA THR A 16 -7.95 9.01 15.27
C THR A 16 -8.03 7.70 14.48
N PRO A 17 -9.22 7.09 14.35
CA PRO A 17 -9.37 5.92 13.49
C PRO A 17 -8.86 6.30 12.11
N ARG A 18 -7.85 5.59 11.60
CA ARG A 18 -7.40 5.82 10.23
C ARG A 18 -8.57 5.49 9.30
N PRO A 19 -8.87 6.33 8.30
CA PRO A 19 -9.89 6.00 7.33
C PRO A 19 -9.53 4.67 6.66
N ARG A 20 -10.53 3.79 6.54
CA ARG A 20 -10.43 2.57 5.74
C ARG A 20 -10.64 2.90 4.28
N ILE A 21 -10.18 2.01 3.39
CA ILE A 21 -10.38 2.23 1.95
C ILE A 21 -11.87 2.30 1.58
N ALA A 22 -12.74 1.67 2.38
CA ALA A 22 -14.19 1.76 2.24
C ALA A 22 -14.81 3.15 2.35
N GLY A 23 -14.11 4.09 2.98
CA GLY A 23 -14.57 5.46 3.15
C GLY A 23 -14.13 6.41 2.04
N LEU A 24 -13.30 5.95 1.08
CA LEU A 24 -12.74 6.78 0.02
C LEU A 24 -13.51 6.58 -1.29
N SER A 25 -13.62 7.65 -2.07
CA SER A 25 -14.04 7.60 -3.46
C SER A 25 -12.93 7.08 -4.38
N ASP A 26 -13.29 6.61 -5.57
CA ASP A 26 -12.31 6.16 -6.58
C ASP A 26 -11.31 7.27 -6.94
N GLU A 27 -11.75 8.52 -6.98
CA GLU A 27 -10.88 9.67 -7.23
C GLU A 27 -9.83 9.85 -6.14
N GLU A 28 -10.22 9.71 -4.87
CA GLU A 28 -9.29 9.76 -3.73
C GLU A 28 -8.34 8.56 -3.70
N ILE A 29 -8.84 7.37 -4.08
CA ILE A 29 -8.03 6.14 -4.14
C ILE A 29 -6.92 6.29 -5.20
N LEU A 30 -7.27 6.82 -6.37
CA LEU A 30 -6.38 6.89 -7.53
C LEU A 30 -5.60 8.20 -7.64
N ALA A 31 -5.80 9.13 -6.71
CA ALA A 31 -5.16 10.44 -6.72
C ALA A 31 -3.63 10.34 -6.80
N GLY A 32 -3.05 11.05 -7.78
CA GLY A 32 -1.61 11.14 -8.01
C GLY A 32 -1.00 10.00 -8.84
N LEU A 33 -1.79 9.01 -9.26
CA LEU A 33 -1.34 8.02 -10.25
C LEU A 33 -1.12 8.65 -11.63
N PRO A 34 -0.22 8.08 -12.46
CA PRO A 34 -0.07 8.52 -13.85
C PRO A 34 -1.36 8.33 -14.65
N ASP A 35 -1.72 9.33 -15.47
CA ASP A 35 -2.96 9.31 -16.29
C ASP A 35 -3.09 8.03 -17.14
N ALA A 36 -1.97 7.53 -17.66
CA ALA A 36 -1.95 6.32 -18.47
C ALA A 36 -2.44 5.09 -17.70
N VAL A 37 -2.04 4.94 -16.43
CA VAL A 37 -2.50 3.85 -15.56
C VAL A 37 -3.93 4.10 -15.09
N VAL A 38 -4.28 5.33 -14.70
CA VAL A 38 -5.64 5.69 -14.27
C VAL A 38 -6.68 5.36 -15.35
N SER A 39 -6.35 5.61 -16.62
CA SER A 39 -7.24 5.34 -17.76
C SER A 39 -7.56 3.84 -17.97
N LEU A 40 -6.78 2.95 -17.35
CA LEU A 40 -6.92 1.50 -17.44
C LEU A 40 -7.55 0.88 -16.18
N ILE A 41 -7.90 1.69 -15.18
CA ILE A 41 -8.51 1.25 -13.93
C ILE A 41 -10.05 1.46 -14.00
N PRO A 42 -10.88 0.47 -13.58
CA PRO A 42 -10.48 -0.82 -13.04
C PRO A 42 -9.91 -1.74 -14.11
N GLY A 43 -8.76 -2.34 -13.78
CA GLY A 43 -8.18 -3.44 -14.55
C GLY A 43 -8.88 -4.76 -14.25
N ASP A 44 -8.30 -5.85 -14.75
CA ASP A 44 -8.74 -7.22 -14.46
C ASP A 44 -8.02 -7.73 -13.20
N ALA A 45 -8.76 -7.87 -12.09
CA ALA A 45 -8.21 -8.35 -10.83
C ALA A 45 -7.76 -9.82 -10.87
N GLU A 46 -8.41 -10.67 -11.68
CA GLU A 46 -8.00 -12.07 -11.85
C GLU A 46 -6.68 -12.12 -12.61
N ARG A 47 -6.54 -11.31 -13.67
CA ARG A 47 -5.26 -11.14 -14.37
C ARG A 47 -4.18 -10.56 -13.46
N GLY A 48 -4.54 -9.58 -12.62
CA GLY A 48 -3.64 -8.99 -11.63
C GLY A 48 -3.09 -10.03 -10.65
N LEU A 49 -3.94 -10.91 -10.14
CA LEU A 49 -3.52 -12.07 -9.35
C LEU A 49 -2.59 -13.00 -10.15
N ASP A 50 -2.95 -13.34 -11.39
CA ASP A 50 -2.16 -14.24 -12.23
C ASP A 50 -0.74 -13.70 -12.50
N LEU A 51 -0.59 -12.38 -12.67
CA LEU A 51 0.71 -11.72 -12.85
C LEU A 51 1.65 -11.86 -11.64
N THR A 52 1.11 -12.08 -10.44
CA THR A 52 1.94 -12.21 -9.23
C THR A 52 2.87 -13.42 -9.26
N VAL A 53 2.52 -14.45 -10.04
CA VAL A 53 3.30 -15.69 -10.17
C VAL A 53 4.54 -15.51 -11.07
N PRO A 54 4.42 -15.11 -12.35
CA PRO A 54 5.60 -14.94 -13.22
C PRO A 54 6.54 -13.82 -12.75
N HIS A 55 6.03 -12.82 -12.02
CA HIS A 55 6.84 -11.74 -11.42
C HIS A 55 7.34 -12.08 -10.00
N ASN A 56 7.07 -13.29 -9.51
CA ASN A 56 7.53 -13.85 -8.24
C ASN A 56 7.12 -13.04 -6.98
N CYS A 57 6.05 -12.24 -7.07
CA CYS A 57 5.56 -11.42 -5.96
C CYS A 57 5.12 -12.29 -4.78
N ILE A 58 4.35 -13.35 -5.06
CA ILE A 58 3.89 -14.32 -4.05
C ILE A 58 4.99 -15.23 -3.50
N GLY A 59 6.21 -15.15 -4.03
CA GLY A 59 7.38 -15.81 -3.46
C GLY A 59 7.83 -15.14 -2.16
N CYS A 60 7.49 -13.86 -1.97
CA CYS A 60 7.86 -13.08 -0.78
C CYS A 60 6.63 -12.52 -0.03
N HIS A 61 5.56 -12.17 -0.74
CA HIS A 61 4.33 -11.63 -0.16
C HIS A 61 3.28 -12.72 0.00
N VAL A 62 2.50 -12.63 1.09
CA VAL A 62 1.36 -13.52 1.38
C VAL A 62 0.11 -12.72 1.61
N THR A 63 -1.05 -13.31 1.34
CA THR A 63 -2.36 -12.66 1.55
C THR A 63 -3.04 -13.06 2.85
N ASP A 64 -2.35 -13.83 3.68
CA ASP A 64 -2.82 -14.30 4.97
C ASP A 64 -1.90 -13.85 6.11
N ASN A 65 -2.18 -14.36 7.31
CA ASN A 65 -1.45 -14.02 8.52
C ASN A 65 -0.22 -14.91 8.75
N SER A 66 0.26 -15.62 7.73
CA SER A 66 1.52 -16.36 7.81
C SER A 66 2.70 -15.39 7.92
N LEU A 67 3.67 -15.72 8.78
CA LEU A 67 4.86 -14.91 8.96
C LEU A 67 5.85 -15.25 7.85
N ILE A 68 5.98 -14.33 6.90
CA ILE A 68 7.12 -14.30 5.99
C ILE A 68 7.99 -13.10 6.37
N ASP A 69 9.16 -13.37 6.95
CA ASP A 69 10.09 -12.33 7.41
C ASP A 69 10.72 -11.54 6.24
N VAL A 70 10.58 -12.01 4.99
CA VAL A 70 11.22 -11.35 3.83
C VAL A 70 10.45 -10.13 3.31
N ALA A 71 9.11 -10.12 3.36
CA ALA A 71 8.32 -8.99 2.85
C ALA A 71 7.00 -8.79 3.61
N PRO A 72 6.40 -7.57 3.56
CA PRO A 72 5.11 -7.29 4.19
C PRO A 72 3.98 -8.19 3.67
N THR A 73 3.06 -8.59 4.55
CA THR A 73 1.81 -9.25 4.14
C THR A 73 0.94 -8.31 3.30
N TRP A 74 0.20 -8.90 2.36
CA TRP A 74 -0.87 -8.29 1.58
C TRP A 74 -2.25 -8.45 2.22
N LEU A 75 -2.34 -9.10 3.38
CA LEU A 75 -3.59 -9.16 4.14
C LEU A 75 -4.09 -7.73 4.41
N GLU A 76 -5.27 -7.41 3.88
CA GLU A 76 -5.89 -6.08 4.00
C GLU A 76 -4.98 -4.92 3.53
N ILE A 77 -4.14 -5.17 2.51
CA ILE A 77 -3.16 -4.20 2.03
C ILE A 77 -3.80 -2.90 1.52
N ALA A 78 -5.03 -2.97 1.02
CA ALA A 78 -5.78 -1.80 0.59
C ALA A 78 -6.01 -0.81 1.75
N ASP A 79 -6.39 -1.30 2.93
CA ASP A 79 -6.55 -0.48 4.13
C ASP A 79 -5.21 -0.01 4.69
N THR A 80 -4.20 -0.88 4.64
CA THR A 80 -2.82 -0.51 5.01
C THR A 80 -2.30 0.63 4.14
N ALA A 81 -2.58 0.61 2.83
CA ALA A 81 -2.16 1.63 1.88
C ALA A 81 -2.73 3.01 2.21
N VAL A 82 -3.96 3.10 2.73
CA VAL A 82 -4.55 4.38 3.16
C VAL A 82 -3.71 5.01 4.27
N GLY A 83 -3.41 4.24 5.31
CA GLY A 83 -2.60 4.72 6.43
C GLY A 83 -1.15 5.06 6.04
N ARG A 84 -0.59 4.36 5.04
CA ARG A 84 0.75 4.64 4.52
C ARG A 84 0.79 5.87 3.64
N ALA A 85 -0.18 6.05 2.75
CA ALA A 85 -0.30 7.24 1.92
C ALA A 85 -0.40 8.50 2.80
N GLU A 86 -1.25 8.47 3.84
CA GLU A 86 -1.36 9.56 4.82
C GLU A 86 -0.03 9.84 5.53
N GLN A 87 0.63 8.78 6.06
CA GLN A 87 1.92 8.92 6.76
C GLN A 87 3.01 9.55 5.88
N LEU A 88 3.00 9.24 4.58
CA LEU A 88 4.00 9.70 3.61
C LEU A 88 3.58 11.01 2.92
N GLY A 89 2.39 11.53 3.18
CA GLY A 89 1.86 12.71 2.49
C GLY A 89 1.60 12.48 1.00
N LEU A 90 1.31 11.24 0.60
CA LEU A 90 0.96 10.88 -0.77
C LEU A 90 -0.50 11.24 -1.07
N ALA A 91 -0.80 11.51 -2.33
CA ALA A 91 -2.12 11.95 -2.77
C ALA A 91 -3.23 10.89 -2.59
N GLY A 92 -2.89 9.60 -2.66
CA GLY A 92 -3.84 8.51 -2.49
C GLY A 92 -3.18 7.15 -2.22
N PRO A 93 -3.94 6.16 -1.73
CA PRO A 93 -3.46 4.79 -1.48
C PRO A 93 -3.00 4.07 -2.75
N GLY A 94 -3.63 4.33 -3.91
CA GLY A 94 -3.21 3.76 -5.19
C GLY A 94 -1.78 4.18 -5.54
N LEU A 95 -1.41 5.44 -5.29
CA LEU A 95 -0.05 5.95 -5.51
C LEU A 95 0.96 5.25 -4.61
N TYR A 96 0.62 4.98 -3.34
CA TYR A 96 1.49 4.21 -2.45
C TYR A 96 1.81 2.82 -3.03
N LEU A 97 0.79 2.09 -3.48
CA LEU A 97 0.97 0.74 -4.05
C LEU A 97 1.78 0.81 -5.35
N TYR A 98 1.46 1.76 -6.22
CA TYR A 98 2.16 1.95 -7.50
C TYR A 98 3.64 2.25 -7.30
N THR A 99 3.98 3.25 -6.48
CA THR A 99 5.37 3.60 -6.18
C THR A 99 6.10 2.46 -5.48
N SER A 100 5.42 1.71 -4.61
CA SER A 100 6.01 0.53 -3.96
C SER A 100 6.37 -0.58 -4.96
N ILE A 101 5.69 -0.65 -6.12
CA ILE A 101 6.00 -1.61 -7.20
C ILE A 101 7.12 -1.10 -8.10
N ILE A 102 7.00 0.14 -8.60
CA ILE A 102 7.92 0.66 -9.61
C ILE A 102 9.22 1.25 -9.03
N ASN A 103 9.19 1.71 -7.77
CA ASN A 103 10.33 2.28 -7.04
C ASN A 103 10.37 1.70 -5.60
N PRO A 104 10.59 0.38 -5.42
CA PRO A 104 10.43 -0.27 -4.12
C PRO A 104 11.36 0.26 -3.02
N ASN A 105 12.49 0.85 -3.38
CA ASN A 105 13.44 1.44 -2.43
C ASN A 105 13.12 2.90 -2.03
N ASP A 106 12.12 3.56 -2.65
CA ASP A 106 11.69 4.92 -2.24
C ASP A 106 11.10 4.92 -0.82
N TYR A 107 10.53 3.79 -0.41
CA TYR A 107 10.01 3.59 0.93
C TYR A 107 10.13 2.14 1.40
N ILE A 108 10.90 1.92 2.46
CA ILE A 108 11.02 0.62 3.11
C ILE A 108 10.14 0.57 4.35
N VAL A 109 9.22 -0.39 4.39
CA VAL A 109 8.40 -0.64 5.58
C VAL A 109 9.30 -0.99 6.76
N ASN A 110 9.11 -0.31 7.89
CA ASN A 110 9.90 -0.54 9.11
C ASN A 110 9.93 -2.03 9.49
N GLY A 111 11.13 -2.59 9.65
CA GLY A 111 11.37 -3.99 9.96
C GLY A 111 11.79 -4.85 8.76
N TYR A 112 11.68 -4.33 7.53
CA TYR A 112 12.14 -5.00 6.31
C TYR A 112 13.48 -4.45 5.81
N THR A 113 14.17 -5.23 4.98
CA THR A 113 15.49 -4.89 4.43
C THR A 113 15.31 -4.21 3.06
N SER A 114 16.12 -3.17 2.78
CA SER A 114 16.18 -2.55 1.46
C SER A 114 16.73 -3.52 0.41
N ASP A 115 16.52 -3.21 -0.87
CA ASP A 115 17.13 -3.94 -2.00
C ASP A 115 16.73 -5.43 -2.09
N VAL A 116 15.62 -5.81 -1.44
CA VAL A 116 15.04 -7.16 -1.50
C VAL A 116 14.00 -7.29 -2.60
N MET A 117 13.13 -6.27 -2.74
CA MET A 117 12.13 -6.25 -3.81
C MET A 117 12.78 -5.81 -5.12
N PRO A 118 12.60 -6.55 -6.24
CA PRO A 118 13.24 -6.22 -7.50
C PRO A 118 12.92 -4.81 -8.01
N GLU A 119 13.96 -4.07 -8.44
CA GLU A 119 13.83 -2.72 -8.99
C GLU A 119 13.52 -2.70 -10.50
N THR A 120 13.39 -3.86 -11.13
CA THR A 120 13.18 -3.99 -12.58
C THR A 120 11.72 -3.86 -13.01
N TYR A 121 10.78 -3.86 -12.06
CA TYR A 121 9.34 -3.88 -12.35
C TYR A 121 8.85 -2.66 -13.15
N ALA A 122 9.51 -1.50 -13.04
CA ALA A 122 9.19 -0.34 -13.86
C ALA A 122 9.43 -0.56 -15.37
N GLU A 123 10.35 -1.46 -15.71
CA GLU A 123 10.69 -1.84 -17.09
C GLU A 123 9.97 -3.12 -17.52
N ASP A 124 9.73 -4.04 -16.58
CA ASP A 124 9.15 -5.37 -16.84
C ASP A 124 7.62 -5.37 -16.94
N LEU A 125 6.94 -4.42 -16.30
CA LEU A 125 5.48 -4.33 -16.26
C LEU A 125 4.96 -3.25 -17.21
N SER A 126 3.98 -3.61 -18.04
CA SER A 126 3.25 -2.62 -18.83
C SER A 126 2.28 -1.80 -17.96
N GLU A 127 1.79 -0.68 -18.49
CA GLU A 127 0.77 0.13 -17.83
C GLU A 127 -0.51 -0.68 -17.52
N GLN A 128 -0.88 -1.61 -18.40
CA GLN A 128 -2.00 -2.53 -18.17
C GLN A 128 -1.70 -3.53 -17.04
N ASP A 129 -0.48 -4.07 -16.98
CA ASP A 129 -0.09 -4.98 -15.89
C ASP A 129 -0.14 -4.27 -14.54
N LEU A 130 0.32 -3.01 -14.49
CA LEU A 130 0.24 -2.18 -13.29
C LEU A 130 -1.22 -1.88 -12.91
N ALA A 131 -2.09 -1.56 -13.87
CA ALA A 131 -3.51 -1.34 -13.60
C ALA A 131 -4.20 -2.60 -13.03
N ASP A 132 -3.90 -3.77 -13.59
CA ASP A 132 -4.45 -5.05 -13.14
C ASP A 132 -3.93 -5.45 -11.76
N LEU A 133 -2.63 -5.32 -11.51
CA LEU A 133 -2.01 -5.55 -10.20
C LEU A 133 -2.58 -4.60 -9.14
N LEU A 134 -2.71 -3.31 -9.45
CA LEU A 134 -3.31 -2.35 -8.54
C LEU A 134 -4.76 -2.70 -8.23
N THR A 135 -5.55 -3.09 -9.24
CA THR A 135 -6.95 -3.49 -9.06
C THR A 135 -7.04 -4.72 -8.15
N TYR A 136 -6.18 -5.71 -8.34
CA TYR A 136 -6.08 -6.86 -7.45
C TYR A 136 -5.72 -6.44 -6.01
N LEU A 137 -4.65 -5.69 -5.80
CA LEU A 137 -4.20 -5.29 -4.47
C LEU A 137 -5.23 -4.39 -3.74
N LEU A 138 -5.89 -3.47 -4.45
CA LEU A 138 -6.94 -2.62 -3.90
C LEU A 138 -8.22 -3.41 -3.53
N SER A 139 -8.40 -4.62 -4.10
CA SER A 139 -9.48 -5.53 -3.72
C SER A 139 -9.22 -6.26 -2.39
N LEU A 140 -7.96 -6.34 -1.95
CA LEU A 140 -7.55 -7.01 -0.71
C LEU A 140 -7.73 -6.06 0.49
N ARG A 141 -8.94 -6.01 1.03
CA ARG A 141 -9.39 -5.11 2.09
C ARG A 141 -10.09 -5.86 3.21
N ALA A 142 -10.17 -5.23 4.38
CA ALA A 142 -10.98 -5.73 5.48
C ALA A 142 -12.45 -5.82 5.06
N GLU A 143 -13.13 -6.88 5.49
CA GLU A 143 -14.58 -7.06 5.33
C GLU A 143 -15.40 -5.97 6.07
#